data_AF-A0A3D5BVF0-F1
#
_entry.id   AF-A0A3D5BVF0-F1
#
_cell.length_a   1.000
_cell.length_b   1.000
_cell.length_c   1.000
_cell.angle_alpha   90.00
_cell.angle_beta   90.00
_cell.angle_gamma   90.00
#
_symmetry.space_group_name_H-M   'P 1'
#
loop_
_entity.id
_entity.type
_entity.pdbx_description
1 polymer ?
#
loop_
_entity_poly.entity_id
_entity_poly.type
_entity_poly.pdbx_seq_one_letter_code
_entity_poly.pdbx_strand_id
1 'polypeptide(L)'
;MQQQQNAQSFAPAQEKVYGQMVKAGNKTYFMDVKKATNGSNYLTIAESYKNQKGEKVINRILLFKDHFQEFMGGLEEVKKFL
;
A
#
# COMPACT_ATOMS: atom_id res chain seq x y z
N MET A 1 11.30 -17.19 27.35
CA MET A 1 12.02 -17.09 26.06
C MET A 1 10.99 -17.19 24.94
N GLN A 2 10.88 -16.11 24.14
CA GLN A 2 10.35 -15.97 22.76
C GLN A 2 8.92 -16.51 22.49
N GLN A 3 8.00 -15.70 21.94
CA GLN A 3 8.10 -15.17 20.58
C GLN A 3 7.60 -13.72 20.46
N GLN A 4 8.52 -12.84 20.04
CA GLN A 4 8.22 -11.64 19.25
C GLN A 4 7.91 -12.07 17.81
N GLN A 5 6.85 -11.51 17.21
CA GLN A 5 6.54 -11.43 15.77
C GLN A 5 5.12 -10.81 15.68
N ASN A 6 4.80 -9.70 15.03
CA ASN A 6 5.50 -8.75 14.18
C ASN A 6 4.92 -7.38 14.52
N ALA A 7 5.64 -6.55 15.28
CA ALA A 7 5.43 -5.12 15.16
C ALA A 7 6.01 -4.73 13.81
N GLN A 8 5.18 -4.70 12.76
CA GLN A 8 5.52 -3.93 11.57
C GLN A 8 5.66 -2.49 12.08
N SER A 9 6.90 -2.10 12.34
CA SER A 9 7.32 -0.76 12.66
C SER A 9 6.68 0.14 11.61
N PHE A 10 5.66 0.89 12.03
CA PHE A 10 5.21 2.04 11.28
C PHE A 10 6.43 2.93 11.24
N ALA A 11 7.16 2.91 10.11
CA ALA A 11 8.17 3.90 9.83
C ALA A 11 7.61 5.28 10.24
N PRO A 12 8.43 6.17 10.83
CA PRO A 12 7.96 7.50 11.24
C PRO A 12 7.12 8.06 10.11
N ALA A 13 5.96 8.64 10.45
CA ALA A 13 4.95 9.07 9.49
C ALA A 13 5.61 9.97 8.43
N GLN A 14 6.09 9.34 7.34
CA GLN A 14 6.69 10.06 6.23
C GLN A 14 5.61 10.97 5.70
N GLU A 15 5.98 12.23 5.48
CA GLU A 15 5.05 13.28 5.13
C GLU A 15 4.18 12.81 3.96
N LYS A 16 2.90 12.61 4.28
CA LYS A 16 1.89 12.14 3.34
C LYS A 16 1.47 13.35 2.52
N VAL A 17 1.86 13.36 1.26
CA VAL A 17 1.55 14.43 0.30
C VAL A 17 0.09 14.35 -0.12
N TYR A 18 -0.40 13.14 -0.33
CA TYR A 18 -1.79 12.87 -0.73
C TYR A 18 -2.18 11.46 -0.31
N GLY A 19 -3.47 11.20 -0.17
CA GLY A 19 -3.91 9.81 -0.25
C GLY A 19 -5.42 9.64 -0.35
N GLN A 20 -5.79 8.48 -0.86
CA GLN A 20 -7.14 8.09 -1.16
C GLN A 20 -7.46 6.74 -0.51
N MET A 21 -8.67 6.63 0.04
CA MET A 21 -9.20 5.40 0.61
C MET A 21 -10.34 4.89 -0.27
N VAL A 22 -10.34 3.59 -0.57
CA VAL A 22 -11.41 2.93 -1.31
C VAL A 22 -11.91 1.76 -0.47
N LYS A 23 -13.21 1.77 -0.12
CA LYS A 23 -13.87 0.64 0.56
C LYS A 23 -14.54 -0.24 -0.49
N ALA A 24 -14.24 -1.54 -0.47
CA ALA A 24 -14.82 -2.51 -1.38
C ALA A 24 -15.17 -3.79 -0.61
N GLY A 25 -16.41 -3.88 -0.15
CA GLY A 25 -16.88 -5.01 0.67
C GLY A 25 -16.07 -5.16 1.96
N ASN A 26 -15.44 -6.31 2.15
CA ASN A 26 -14.62 -6.62 3.34
C ASN A 26 -13.17 -6.11 3.25
N LYS A 27 -12.79 -5.50 2.12
CA LYS A 27 -11.47 -4.95 1.87
C LYS A 27 -11.51 -3.42 1.89
N THR A 28 -10.44 -2.82 2.40
CA THR A 28 -10.19 -1.38 2.30
C THR A 28 -8.81 -1.18 1.70
N TYR A 29 -8.76 -0.44 0.60
CA TYR A 29 -7.54 -0.05 -0.09
C TYR A 29 -7.14 1.37 0.31
N PHE A 30 -5.85 1.56 0.51
CA PHE A 30 -5.22 2.84 0.84
C PHE A 30 -4.14 3.12 -0.21
N MET A 31 -4.29 4.23 -0.91
CA MET A 31 -3.32 4.71 -1.90
C MET A 31 -2.73 6.01 -1.39
N ASP A 32 -1.48 5.97 -0.92
CA ASP A 32 -0.80 7.11 -0.29
C ASP A 32 0.42 7.54 -1.10
N VAL A 33 0.49 8.82 -1.47
CA VAL A 33 1.70 9.43 -2.01
C VAL A 33 2.50 10.00 -0.85
N LYS A 34 3.74 9.55 -0.72
CA LYS A 34 4.65 9.92 0.37
C LYS A 34 5.96 10.45 -0.18
N LYS A 35 6.64 11.27 0.62
CA LYS A 35 7.97 11.79 0.30
C LYS A 35 9.06 10.90 0.91
N ALA A 36 10.00 10.46 0.08
CA ALA A 36 11.24 9.81 0.51
C ALA A 36 12.21 10.84 1.10
N THR A 37 13.25 10.36 1.79
CA THR A 37 14.26 11.22 2.42
C THR A 37 15.03 12.08 1.43
N ASN A 38 15.18 11.62 0.18
CA ASN A 38 15.79 12.38 -0.92
C ASN A 38 14.83 13.41 -1.57
N GLY A 39 13.63 13.61 -1.02
CA GLY A 39 12.64 14.54 -1.55
C GLY A 39 11.78 13.99 -2.70
N SER A 40 12.08 12.81 -3.24
CA SER A 40 11.28 12.18 -4.29
C SER A 40 9.95 11.62 -3.74
N ASN A 41 8.93 11.57 -4.59
CA ASN A 41 7.65 10.97 -4.23
C ASN A 41 7.62 9.49 -4.58
N TYR A 42 6.93 8.69 -3.77
CA TYR A 42 6.62 7.30 -4.05
C TYR A 42 5.17 6.98 -3.63
N LEU A 43 4.57 5.99 -4.28
CA LEU A 43 3.23 5.51 -3.97
C LEU A 43 3.31 4.29 -3.04
N THR A 44 2.48 4.28 -2.00
CA THR A 44 2.16 3.08 -1.24
C THR A 44 0.73 2.66 -1.56
N ILE A 45 0.53 1.41 -1.97
CA ILE A 45 -0.80 0.80 -2.06
C ILE A 45 -0.89 -0.25 -0.97
N ALA A 46 -1.88 -0.13 -0.08
CA ALA A 46 -2.12 -1.11 0.96
C ALA A 46 -3.56 -1.61 0.90
N GLU A 47 -3.74 -2.93 0.91
CA GLU A 47 -5.02 -3.58 1.12
C GLU A 47 -5.10 -3.99 2.59
N SER A 48 -6.24 -3.75 3.24
CA SER A 48 -6.55 -4.33 4.54
C SER A 48 -7.88 -5.07 4.51
N TYR A 49 -7.93 -6.21 5.19
CA TYR A 49 -9.15 -7.00 5.36
C TYR A 49 -9.11 -7.77 6.68
N LYS A 50 -10.25 -8.31 7.12
CA LYS A 50 -10.30 -9.28 8.22
C LYS A 50 -10.30 -10.70 7.64
N ASN A 51 -9.41 -11.56 8.12
CA ASN A 51 -9.40 -12.97 7.75
C ASN A 51 -10.52 -13.76 8.48
N GLN A 52 -10.62 -15.06 8.22
CA GLN A 52 -11.64 -15.92 8.83
C GLN A 52 -11.51 -16.04 10.36
N LYS A 53 -10.33 -15.77 10.91
CA LYS A 53 -10.07 -15.73 12.36
C LYS A 53 -10.41 -14.37 12.97
N GLY A 54 -10.89 -13.40 12.18
CA GLY A 54 -11.17 -12.04 12.60
C GLY A 54 -9.94 -11.14 12.69
N GLU A 55 -8.75 -11.64 12.34
CA GLU A 55 -7.49 -10.90 12.42
C GLU A 55 -7.39 -9.92 11.26
N LYS A 56 -6.89 -8.72 11.53
CA LYS A 56 -6.64 -7.70 10.51
C LYS A 56 -5.37 -8.05 9.74
N VAL A 57 -5.52 -8.34 8.45
CA VAL A 57 -4.41 -8.56 7.52
C VAL A 57 -4.19 -7.29 6.71
N ILE A 58 -2.92 -6.93 6.48
CA ILE A 58 -2.53 -5.79 5.64
C ILE A 58 -1.47 -6.26 4.64
N ASN A 59 -1.79 -6.14 3.35
CA ASN A 59 -0.86 -6.36 2.25
C ASN A 59 -0.43 -4.99 1.72
N ARG A 60 0.87 -4.77 1.51
CA ARG A 60 1.39 -3.47 1.09
C ARG A 60 2.42 -3.64 -0.03
N ILE A 61 2.33 -2.76 -1.02
CA ILE A 61 3.34 -2.56 -2.04
C ILE A 61 3.83 -1.10 -2.03
N LEU A 62 5.09 -0.92 -2.40
CA LEU A 62 5.71 0.39 -2.60
C LEU A 62 6.11 0.49 -4.07
N LEU A 63 5.80 1.63 -4.68
CA LEU A 63 6.09 1.92 -6.07
C LEU A 63 6.81 3.27 -6.15
N PHE A 64 8.09 3.22 -6.50
CA PHE A 64 8.90 4.42 -6.71
C PHE A 64 8.56 5.06 -8.05
N LYS A 65 8.80 6.38 -8.15
CA LYS A 65 8.47 7.19 -9.32
C LYS A 65 8.98 6.60 -10.64
N ASP A 66 10.20 6.05 -10.65
CA ASP A 66 10.85 5.55 -11.86
C ASP A 66 10.17 4.30 -12.44
N HIS A 67 9.48 3.51 -11.61
CA HIS A 67 8.75 2.31 -12.05
C HIS A 67 7.26 2.59 -12.27
N PHE A 68 6.79 3.81 -11.99
CA PHE A 68 5.37 4.12 -11.93
C PHE A 68 4.68 3.98 -13.29
N GLN A 69 5.32 4.47 -14.36
CA GLN A 69 4.76 4.44 -15.70
C GLN A 69 4.58 3.00 -16.22
N GLU A 70 5.60 2.16 -16.05
CA GLU A 70 5.54 0.76 -16.48
C GLU A 70 4.48 -0.03 -15.70
N PHE A 71 4.40 0.19 -14.37
CA PHE A 71 3.38 -0.42 -13.53
C PHE A 71 1.96 -0.02 -13.97
N MET A 72 1.73 1.27 -14.24
CA MET A 72 0.42 1.75 -14.71
C MET A 72 0.07 1.20 -16.09
N GLY A 73 1.05 1.09 -16.99
CA GLY A 73 0.85 0.46 -18.30
C GLY A 73 0.40 -1.00 -18.17
N GLY A 74 1.07 -1.79 -17.32
CA GLY A 74 0.67 -3.17 -17.03
C GLY A 74 -0.71 -3.26 -16.37
N LEU A 75 -1.02 -2.36 -15.45
CA LEU A 75 -2.31 -2.32 -14.75
C LEU A 75 -3.47 -1.99 -15.70
N GLU A 76 -3.32 -0.99 -16.57
CA GLU A 76 -4.35 -0.63 -17.56
C GLU A 76 -4.54 -1.74 -18.61
N GLU A 77 -3.49 -2.50 -18.95
CA GLU A 77 -3.64 -3.65 -19.84
C GLU A 77 -4.45 -4.78 -19.17
N VAL A 78 -4.11 -5.15 -17.94
CA VAL A 78 -4.83 -6.21 -17.20
C VAL A 78 -6.28 -5.83 -16.93
N LYS A 79 -6.57 -4.55 -16.69
CA LYS A 79 -7.91 -4.03 -16.47
C LYS A 79 -8.88 -4.33 -17.62
N LYS A 80 -8.39 -4.51 -18.85
CA LYS A 80 -9.24 -4.87 -20.00
C LYS A 80 -9.87 -6.26 -19.89
N PHE A 81 -9.38 -7.10 -18.97
CA PHE A 81 -9.84 -8.48 -18.75
C PHE A 81 -10.65 -8.66 -17.45
N LEU A 82 -10.88 -7.60 -16.69
CA LEU A 82 -11.69 -7.58 -15.46
C LEU A 82 -13.08 -7.01 -15.74
#